data_AF-A0A919ARD2-F1
#
_entry.id   AF-A0A919ARD2-F1
#
_cell.length_a   1.000
_cell.length_b   1.000
_cell.length_c   1.000
_cell.angle_alpha   90.00
_cell.angle_beta   90.00
_cell.angle_gamma   90.00
#
_symmetry.space_group_name_H-M   'P 1'
#
loop_
_entity.id
_entity.type
_entity.pdbx_description
1 polymer ?
#
loop_
_entity_poly.entity_id
_entity_poly.type
_entity_poly.pdbx_seq_one_letter_code
_entity_poly.pdbx_strand_id
1 'polypeptide(L)' 'MAVQFMGIRETADYLNVSVSWLYKNAARSGLAIYRFGPGSNAKIRFKVSEVEAWVKQQRVTGW' A
#
# COMPACT_ATOMS: atom_id res chain seq x y z
N MET A 1 -12.63 -16.27 3.19
CA MET A 1 -12.51 -15.06 2.35
C MET A 1 -11.12 -15.04 1.72
N ALA A 2 -11.03 -14.90 0.40
CA ALA A 2 -9.73 -14.87 -0.30
C ALA A 2 -8.95 -13.61 0.08
N VAL A 3 -7.65 -13.76 0.34
CA VAL A 3 -6.77 -12.60 0.57
C VAL A 3 -6.59 -11.87 -0.75
N GLN A 4 -7.13 -10.65 -0.84
CA GLN A 4 -6.98 -9.79 -2.02
C GLN A 4 -5.75 -8.89 -1.85
N PHE A 5 -4.99 -8.77 -2.95
CA PHE A 5 -3.81 -7.91 -3.04
C PHE A 5 -3.98 -6.94 -4.20
N MET A 6 -3.66 -5.68 -3.94
CA MET A 6 -3.67 -4.59 -4.91
C MET A 6 -2.25 -4.36 -5.43
N GLY A 7 -2.13 -4.04 -6.71
CA GLY A 7 -0.87 -3.55 -7.28
C GLY A 7 -0.62 -2.10 -6.89
N ILE A 8 0.62 -1.62 -7.06
CA ILE A 8 0.98 -0.26 -6.66
C ILE A 8 0.14 0.85 -7.33
N ARG A 9 -0.24 0.70 -8.60
CA ARG A 9 -1.10 1.66 -9.30
C ARG A 9 -2.52 1.67 -8.73
N GLU A 10 -3.04 0.48 -8.44
CA GLU A 10 -4.39 0.31 -7.90
C GLU A 10 -4.47 0.85 -6.46
N THR A 11 -3.43 0.64 -5.66
CA THR A 11 -3.32 1.26 -4.32
C THR A 11 -3.17 2.77 -4.40
N ALA A 12 -2.44 3.29 -5.40
CA ALA A 12 -2.28 4.74 -5.61
C ALA A 12 -3.63 5.40 -5.91
N ASP A 13 -4.40 4.78 -6.80
CA ASP A 13 -5.75 5.22 -7.18
C ASP A 13 -6.70 5.15 -5.97
N TYR A 14 -6.69 4.03 -5.25
CA TYR A 14 -7.51 3.83 -4.05
C TYR A 14 -7.24 4.86 -2.94
N LEU A 15 -5.97 5.19 -2.71
CA LEU A 15 -5.56 6.17 -1.71
C LEU A 15 -5.62 7.61 -2.24
N ASN A 16 -5.94 7.81 -3.52
CA ASN A 16 -5.88 9.09 -4.21
C ASN A 16 -4.51 9.80 -4.06
N VAL A 17 -3.42 9.04 -4.19
CA VAL A 17 -2.03 9.53 -4.12
C VAL A 17 -1.26 9.17 -5.38
N SER A 18 -0.10 9.80 -5.59
CA SER A 18 0.78 9.40 -6.70
C SER A 18 1.52 8.09 -6.42
N VAL A 19 1.76 7.31 -7.47
CA VAL A 19 2.59 6.08 -7.40
C VAL A 19 3.98 6.40 -6.84
N SER A 20 4.56 7.54 -7.22
CA SER A 20 5.85 8.03 -6.71
C SER A 20 5.81 8.32 -5.21
N TRP A 21 4.68 8.84 -4.70
CA TRP A 21 4.47 9.03 -3.28
C TRP A 21 4.46 7.69 -2.55
N LEU A 22 3.80 6.66 -3.08
CA LEU A 22 3.83 5.31 -2.51
C LEU A 22 5.25 4.73 -2.43
N TYR A 23 6.05 4.83 -3.50
CA TYR A 23 7.44 4.36 -3.47
C TYR A 23 8.29 5.04 -2.38
N LYS A 24 8.07 6.34 -2.13
CA LYS A 24 8.86 7.13 -1.18
C LYS A 24 8.33 7.07 0.25
N ASN A 25 7.01 7.03 0.42
CA ASN A 25 6.34 7.23 1.70
C ASN A 25 5.70 5.96 2.26
N ALA A 26 5.33 4.96 1.46
CA ALA A 26 4.64 3.76 1.99
C ALA A 26 5.39 3.12 3.17
N ALA A 27 6.72 2.97 3.04
CA ALA A 27 7.56 2.41 4.10
C ALA A 27 7.67 3.33 5.34
N ARG A 28 7.63 4.65 5.15
CA ARG A 28 7.71 5.64 6.23
C ARG A 28 6.37 5.82 6.96
N SER A 29 5.28 5.67 6.21
CA SER A 29 3.91 5.82 6.69
C SER A 29 3.41 4.59 7.46
N GLY A 30 4.19 3.51 7.54
CA GLY A 30 3.77 2.26 8.17
C GLY A 30 2.81 1.41 7.33
N LEU A 31 2.74 1.67 6.01
CA LEU A 31 1.94 0.86 5.10
C LEU A 31 2.70 -0.44 4.77
N ALA A 32 2.04 -1.59 4.94
CA ALA A 32 2.66 -2.89 4.70
C ALA A 32 2.92 -3.12 3.20
N ILE A 33 4.20 -3.21 2.83
CA ILE A 33 4.65 -3.44 1.46
C ILE A 33 5.01 -4.92 1.29
N TYR A 34 4.27 -5.62 0.44
CA TYR A 34 4.62 -6.99 0.06
C TYR A 34 5.35 -7.01 -1.28
N ARG A 35 6.44 -7.78 -1.35
CA ARG A 35 7.21 -7.98 -2.58
C ARG A 35 6.98 -9.39 -3.08
N PHE A 36 6.41 -9.52 -4.27
CA PHE A 36 6.14 -10.81 -4.91
C PHE A 36 7.13 -11.02 -6.06
N GLY A 37 7.96 -12.06 -5.93
CA GLY A 37 8.93 -12.49 -6.94
C GLY A 37 10.40 -12.30 -6.52
N PRO A 38 11.35 -12.88 -7.27
CA PRO A 38 12.77 -12.82 -6.94
C PRO A 38 13.42 -11.50 -7.39
N GLY A 39 14.23 -10.92 -6.51
CA GLY A 39 15.15 -9.82 -6.83
C GLY A 39 14.50 -8.47 -7.18
N SER A 40 15.20 -7.69 -8.01
CA SER A 40 14.86 -6.31 -8.38
C SER A 40 13.56 -6.16 -9.19
N ASN A 41 13.07 -7.27 -9.78
CA ASN A 41 11.80 -7.33 -10.51
C ASN A 41 10.61 -7.75 -9.62
N ALA A 42 10.81 -7.86 -8.30
CA ALA A 42 9.72 -8.18 -7.39
C ALA A 42 8.61 -7.12 -7.50
N LYS A 43 7.39 -7.58 -7.82
CA LYS A 43 6.22 -6.71 -7.92
C LYS A 43 5.77 -6.31 -6.52
N ILE A 44 5.66 -5.01 -6.29
CA ILE A 44 5.09 -4.48 -5.07
C ILE A 44 3.58 -4.69 -5.11
N ARG A 45 3.06 -5.29 -4.03
CA ARG A 45 1.64 -5.46 -3.77
C ARG A 45 1.31 -5.05 -2.35
N PHE A 46 0.05 -4.68 -2.15
CA PHE A 46 -0.50 -4.28 -0.87
C PHE A 46 -1.70 -5.14 -0.56
N LYS A 47 -1.83 -5.60 0.68
CA LYS A 47 -2.99 -6.38 1.10
C LYS A 47 -4.17 -5.42 1.33
N VAL A 48 -5.29 -5.64 0.65
CA VAL A 48 -6.45 -4.72 0.68
C VAL A 48 -6.86 -4.41 2.13
N SER A 49 -7.03 -5.45 2.94
CA SER A 49 -7.47 -5.32 4.34
C SER A 49 -6.53 -4.47 5.20
N GLU A 50 -5.23 -4.50 4.91
CA GLU A 50 -4.24 -3.69 5.64
C GLU A 50 -4.22 -2.25 5.16
N VAL A 51 -4.38 -2.02 3.85
CA VAL A 51 -4.55 -0.67 3.31
C VAL A 51 -5.78 -0.02 3.94
N GLU A 52 -6.91 -0.74 4.02
CA GLU A 52 -8.13 -0.25 4.66
C GLU A 52 -7.95 0.05 6.15
N ALA A 53 -7.28 -0.85 6.88
CA ALA A 53 -6.97 -0.65 8.29
C ALA A 53 -6.05 0.56 8.50
N TRP A 54 -5.05 0.73 7.64
CA TRP A 54 -4.14 1.86 7.66
C TRP A 54 -4.84 3.19 7.36
N VAL A 55 -5.74 3.24 6.37
CA VAL A 55 -6.56 4.42 6.08
C VAL A 55 -7.43 4.80 7.28
N LYS A 56 -8.03 3.80 7.95
CA LYS A 56 -8.80 4.04 9.18
C LYS A 56 -7.93 4.61 10.29
N GLN A 57 -6.70 4.12 10.45
CA GLN A 57 -5.75 4.65 11.45
C GLN A 57 -5.32 6.08 11.13
N GLN A 58 -4.98 6.39 9.87
CA GLN A 58 -4.60 7.74 9.44
C GLN A 58 -5.69 8.78 9.71
N ARG A 59 -6.96 8.41 9.52
CA ARG A 59 -8.11 9.29 9.84
C ARG A 59 -8.23 9.62 11.33
N VAL A 60 -7.76 8.73 12.21
CA VAL A 60 -7.79 8.92 13.67
C VAL A 60 -6.57 9.71 14.15
N THR A 61 -5.42 9.56 13.50
CA THR A 61 -4.19 10.30 13.80
C THR A 61 -4.15 11.69 13.13
N GLY A 62 -5.33 12.23 12.80
CA GLY A 62 -5.48 13.49 12.06
C GLY A 62 -4.58 14.61 12.59
N TRP A 63 -3.70 15.05 11.70
CA TRP A 63 -3.22 16.43 11.67
C TRP A 63 -4.24 17.27 10.91
#